data_AF-A0A6G0S9T8-F1
#
_entry.id   AF-A0A6G0S9T8-F1
#
_cell.length_a   1.000
_cell.length_b   1.000
_cell.length_c   1.000
_cell.angle_alpha   90.00
_cell.angle_beta   90.00
_cell.angle_gamma   90.00
#
_symmetry.space_group_name_H-M   'P 1'
#
loop_
_entity.id
_entity.type
_entity.pdbx_description
1 polymer ?
#
loop_
_entity_poly.entity_id
_entity_poly.type
_entity_poly.pdbx_seq_one_letter_code
_entity_poly.pdbx_strand_id
1 'polypeptide(L)'
;MHSIVASYIGRDCDSRAPYAVYAKQNGDCKDETCSDNGSSEGEGDGERLTMQCSTDYLQAMRDAFAGSEYIIHEVFSDDTCTTFEYAVGFLVTDNCTGGALTDDNYFKSSIEDIGTASIQIFQNLDGSSSAADSSCSHDSVTVDAAKDQLERHTCLTIDSGIALYDIYGPEYYDGMTYKWYSSNDSDDSVGSSYCTGVH
;
A
#
# COMPACT_ATOMS: atom_id res chain seq x y z
N MET A 1 -14.99 -7.61 8.59
CA MET A 1 -14.21 -6.59 9.32
C MET A 1 -12.76 -6.79 8.93
N HIS A 2 -12.06 -5.70 8.65
CA HIS A 2 -10.66 -5.70 8.24
C HIS A 2 -9.88 -4.78 9.16
N SER A 3 -8.61 -5.10 9.39
CA SER A 3 -7.64 -4.19 10.00
C SER A 3 -6.87 -3.49 8.90
N ILE A 4 -6.85 -2.16 8.93
CA ILE A 4 -6.13 -1.28 8.03
C ILE A 4 -4.97 -0.70 8.83
N VAL A 5 -3.75 -1.08 8.48
CA VAL A 5 -2.53 -0.66 9.15
C VAL A 5 -1.81 0.32 8.24
N ALA A 6 -1.59 1.55 8.68
CA ALA A 6 -0.85 2.56 7.94
C ALA A 6 0.49 2.82 8.64
N SER A 7 1.60 2.85 7.89
CA SER A 7 2.95 3.05 8.42
C SER A 7 3.54 4.38 7.96
N TYR A 8 4.14 5.11 8.90
CA TYR A 8 4.61 6.48 8.73
C TYR A 8 6.12 6.55 8.97
N ILE A 9 6.81 7.31 8.12
CA ILE A 9 8.23 7.61 8.30
C ILE A 9 8.38 8.58 9.48
N GLY A 10 9.22 8.20 10.45
CA GLY A 10 9.49 9.02 11.63
C GLY A 10 8.41 8.86 12.70
N ARG A 11 8.34 9.84 13.62
CA ARG A 11 7.67 9.67 14.92
C ARG A 11 6.23 10.17 15.01
N ASP A 12 5.69 10.72 13.91
CA ASP A 12 4.37 11.37 13.90
C ASP A 12 3.47 10.77 12.83
N CYS A 13 2.26 10.37 13.21
CA CYS A 13 1.25 9.82 12.29
C CYS A 13 0.40 10.91 11.58
N ASP A 14 0.39 12.15 12.10
CA ASP A 14 -0.51 13.21 11.61
C ASP A 14 0.16 14.22 10.66
N SER A 15 1.48 14.12 10.49
CA SER A 15 2.26 15.16 9.80
C SER A 15 2.46 14.92 8.31
N ARG A 16 2.28 13.67 7.85
CA ARG A 16 2.54 13.19 6.49
C ARG A 16 1.63 12.00 6.17
N ALA A 17 1.40 11.77 4.88
CA ALA A 17 0.78 10.52 4.46
C ALA A 17 1.66 9.32 4.84
N PRO A 18 1.05 8.17 5.16
CA PRO A 18 1.78 6.93 5.37
C PRO A 18 2.50 6.54 4.07
N TYR A 19 3.67 5.92 4.18
CA TYR A 19 4.37 5.42 2.99
C TYR A 19 3.72 4.16 2.45
N ALA A 20 3.15 3.34 3.32
CA ALA A 20 2.45 2.12 2.97
C ALA A 20 1.24 1.91 3.88
N VAL A 21 0.20 1.29 3.31
CA VAL A 21 -1.02 0.93 4.02
C VAL A 21 -1.34 -0.52 3.70
N TYR A 22 -1.71 -1.31 4.69
CA TYR A 22 -1.98 -2.74 4.54
C TYR A 22 -3.35 -3.08 5.11
N ALA A 23 -4.18 -3.77 4.35
CA ALA A 23 -5.47 -4.27 4.81
C ALA A 23 -5.53 -5.79 4.75
N LYS A 24 -6.07 -6.40 5.80
CA LYS A 24 -6.41 -7.84 5.83
C LYS A 24 -7.65 -8.11 6.66
N GLN A 25 -8.28 -9.26 6.45
CA GLN A 25 -9.38 -9.69 7.31
C GLN A 25 -8.87 -9.92 8.74
N ASN A 26 -9.54 -9.29 9.71
CA ASN A 26 -9.21 -9.44 11.12
C ASN A 26 -10.48 -9.33 11.97
N GLY A 27 -10.90 -10.45 12.55
CA GLY A 27 -12.10 -10.52 13.40
C GLY A 27 -11.93 -9.84 14.77
N ASP A 28 -10.68 -9.74 15.25
CA ASP A 28 -10.33 -9.19 16.57
C ASP A 28 -9.73 -7.78 16.45
N CYS A 29 -10.01 -7.08 15.35
CA CYS A 29 -9.47 -5.76 15.06
C CYS A 29 -9.76 -4.76 16.21
N LYS A 30 -8.76 -3.94 16.54
CA LYS A 30 -8.88 -2.81 17.47
C LYS A 30 -8.17 -1.60 16.89
N ASP A 31 -8.78 -0.44 17.03
CA ASP A 31 -8.18 0.82 16.58
C ASP A 31 -6.94 1.18 17.42
N GLU A 32 -5.91 1.70 16.75
CA GLU A 32 -4.70 2.25 17.36
C GLU A 32 -4.33 3.56 16.65
N THR A 33 -4.15 4.64 17.42
CA THR A 33 -4.07 6.00 16.87
C THR A 33 -2.68 6.51 16.51
N CYS A 34 -1.60 5.96 17.10
CA CYS A 34 -0.21 6.19 16.69
C CYS A 34 0.69 5.40 17.66
N SER A 35 1.04 4.17 17.32
CA SER A 35 1.88 3.28 18.13
C SER A 35 3.26 3.09 17.50
N ASP A 36 4.25 2.77 18.32
CA ASP A 36 5.56 2.35 17.83
C ASP A 36 5.41 0.98 17.14
N ASN A 37 6.12 0.76 16.03
CA ASN A 37 6.05 -0.49 15.26
C ASN A 37 6.77 -1.70 15.94
N GLY A 38 6.87 -1.70 17.27
CA GLY A 38 7.40 -2.83 18.04
C GLY A 38 8.90 -3.14 17.86
N SER A 39 9.63 -2.42 17.02
CA SER A 39 11.09 -2.52 16.86
C SER A 39 11.80 -1.94 18.07
N SER A 40 11.75 -2.66 19.19
CA SER A 40 12.66 -2.46 20.31
C SER A 40 14.07 -2.76 19.84
N GLU A 41 14.90 -1.72 19.62
CA GLU A 41 16.33 -1.60 19.95
C GLU A 41 16.91 -0.39 19.18
N GLY A 42 16.97 0.77 19.82
CA GLY A 42 17.74 1.92 19.32
C GLY A 42 16.98 3.23 19.36
N GLU A 43 17.46 4.19 20.13
CA GLU A 43 17.02 5.58 20.06
C GLU A 43 17.39 6.17 18.70
N GLY A 44 16.49 6.07 17.71
CA GLY A 44 16.63 6.69 16.41
C GLY A 44 15.36 6.49 15.60
N ASP A 45 14.62 7.58 15.36
CA ASP A 45 13.61 7.74 14.30
C ASP A 45 12.70 6.55 13.95
N GLY A 46 12.21 5.83 14.97
CA GLY A 46 11.35 4.65 14.79
C GLY A 46 10.05 4.99 14.07
N GLU A 47 9.70 4.15 13.11
CA GLU A 47 8.43 4.20 12.37
C GLU A 47 7.23 4.15 13.31
N ARG A 48 6.16 4.82 12.90
CA ARG A 48 4.88 4.76 13.59
C ARG A 48 3.84 4.08 12.75
N LEU A 49 2.89 3.44 13.43
CA LEU A 49 1.73 2.86 12.78
C LEU A 49 0.43 3.36 13.39
N THR A 50 -0.61 3.35 12.56
CA THR A 50 -2.00 3.45 13.00
C THR A 50 -2.74 2.21 12.56
N MET A 51 -3.70 1.76 13.36
CA MET A 51 -4.63 0.69 12.99
C MET A 51 -6.05 1.24 13.01
N GLN A 52 -6.80 0.98 11.93
CA GLN A 52 -8.22 1.29 11.83
C GLN A 52 -9.00 0.03 11.48
N CYS A 53 -10.13 -0.18 12.14
CA CYS A 53 -11.06 -1.26 11.81
C CYS A 53 -12.14 -0.76 10.86
N SER A 54 -12.28 -1.40 9.71
CA SER A 54 -13.33 -1.05 8.74
C SER A 54 -13.95 -2.28 8.08
N THR A 55 -15.24 -2.17 7.74
CA THR A 55 -15.90 -3.10 6.82
C THR A 55 -15.67 -2.72 5.36
N ASP A 56 -15.49 -1.43 5.09
CA ASP A 56 -15.09 -0.87 3.80
C ASP A 56 -13.59 -0.58 3.85
N TYR A 57 -12.79 -1.62 3.65
CA TYR A 57 -11.34 -1.53 3.80
C TYR A 57 -10.73 -0.69 2.68
N LEU A 58 -11.26 -0.76 1.46
CA LEU A 58 -10.71 -0.04 0.32
C LEU A 58 -10.85 1.46 0.55
N GLN A 59 -12.04 1.95 0.94
CA GLN A 59 -12.20 3.37 1.26
C GLN A 59 -11.32 3.80 2.44
N ALA A 60 -11.23 2.98 3.49
CA ALA A 60 -10.35 3.28 4.63
C ALA A 60 -8.86 3.37 4.25
N MET A 61 -8.40 2.54 3.30
CA MET A 61 -7.04 2.66 2.77
C MET A 61 -6.83 3.95 1.99
N ARG A 62 -7.80 4.35 1.16
CA ARG A 62 -7.75 5.61 0.40
C ARG A 62 -7.69 6.83 1.34
N ASP A 63 -8.57 6.83 2.34
CA ASP A 63 -8.65 7.89 3.35
C ASP A 63 -7.33 8.04 4.13
N ALA A 64 -6.62 6.94 4.38
CA ALA A 64 -5.34 6.94 5.09
C ALA A 64 -4.24 7.73 4.35
N PHE A 65 -4.26 7.79 3.02
CA PHE A 65 -3.31 8.60 2.24
C PHE A 65 -3.59 10.11 2.28
N ALA A 66 -4.71 10.53 2.89
CA ALA A 66 -5.06 11.92 3.16
C ALA A 66 -4.95 12.85 1.93
N GLY A 67 -5.37 12.34 0.76
CA GLY A 67 -5.33 13.07 -0.52
C GLY A 67 -3.97 13.11 -1.21
N SER A 68 -2.97 12.37 -0.71
CA SER A 68 -1.72 12.13 -1.43
C SER A 68 -1.93 11.09 -2.53
N GLU A 69 -1.15 11.16 -3.61
CA GLU A 69 -1.22 10.17 -4.68
C GLU A 69 -0.77 8.79 -4.19
N TYR A 70 -1.52 7.76 -4.55
CA TYR A 70 -1.29 6.40 -4.07
C TYR A 70 -1.61 5.37 -5.15
N ILE A 71 -1.08 4.17 -4.96
CA ILE A 71 -1.44 2.97 -5.71
C ILE A 71 -1.86 1.89 -4.72
N ILE A 72 -3.02 1.27 -4.91
CA ILE A 72 -3.49 0.15 -4.10
C ILE A 72 -3.55 -1.11 -4.96
N HIS A 73 -3.07 -2.19 -4.36
CA HIS A 73 -2.94 -3.49 -4.95
C HIS A 73 -3.75 -4.50 -4.12
N GLU A 74 -4.91 -4.94 -4.61
CA GLU A 74 -5.75 -5.96 -3.97
C GLU A 74 -5.39 -7.35 -4.44
N VAL A 75 -5.40 -8.32 -3.52
CA VAL A 75 -5.07 -9.71 -3.78
C VAL A 75 -6.21 -10.63 -3.36
N PHE A 76 -6.48 -11.62 -4.20
CA PHE A 76 -7.56 -12.58 -4.05
C PHE A 76 -7.05 -14.02 -4.23
N SER A 77 -7.68 -14.97 -3.54
CA SER A 77 -7.33 -16.40 -3.61
C SER A 77 -8.07 -17.20 -4.68
N ASP A 78 -8.91 -16.53 -5.49
CA ASP A 78 -9.65 -17.14 -6.59
C ASP A 78 -9.40 -16.43 -7.93
N ASP A 79 -9.77 -17.09 -9.02
CA ASP A 79 -9.59 -16.61 -10.39
C ASP A 79 -10.61 -15.53 -10.83
N THR A 80 -11.59 -15.22 -9.99
CA THR A 80 -12.65 -14.25 -10.26
C THR A 80 -12.56 -12.97 -9.41
N CYS A 81 -11.51 -12.82 -8.60
CA CYS A 81 -11.32 -11.70 -7.67
C CYS A 81 -12.52 -11.49 -6.73
N THR A 82 -12.98 -12.55 -6.06
CA THR A 82 -14.17 -12.50 -5.16
C THR A 82 -13.86 -12.79 -3.69
N THR A 83 -12.78 -13.53 -3.43
CA THR A 83 -12.30 -13.99 -2.13
C THR A 83 -11.09 -13.17 -1.77
N PHE A 84 -11.35 -12.03 -1.13
CA PHE A 84 -10.33 -11.09 -0.70
C PHE A 84 -9.37 -11.73 0.33
N GLU A 85 -8.07 -11.59 0.10
CA GLU A 85 -7.03 -12.04 1.02
C GLU A 85 -6.43 -10.84 1.78
N TYR A 86 -5.87 -9.89 1.03
CA TYR A 86 -5.28 -8.66 1.56
C TYR A 86 -5.17 -7.59 0.48
N ALA A 87 -4.85 -6.36 0.90
CA ALA A 87 -4.48 -5.27 0.01
C ALA A 87 -3.28 -4.51 0.54
N VAL A 88 -2.48 -3.98 -0.38
CA VAL A 88 -1.31 -3.16 -0.09
C VAL A 88 -1.41 -1.86 -0.86
N GLY A 89 -1.34 -0.73 -0.15
CA GLY A 89 -1.26 0.60 -0.69
C GLY A 89 0.17 1.14 -0.58
N PHE A 90 0.63 1.83 -1.61
CA PHE A 90 1.92 2.50 -1.68
C PHE A 90 1.72 3.98 -2.00
N LEU A 91 2.42 4.84 -1.27
CA LEU A 91 2.51 6.26 -1.58
C LEU A 91 3.29 6.46 -2.89
N VAL A 92 2.79 7.32 -3.78
CA VAL A 92 3.54 7.77 -4.96
C VAL A 92 4.73 8.61 -4.52
N THR A 93 5.93 8.15 -4.88
CA THR A 93 7.19 8.72 -4.39
C THR A 93 8.36 8.36 -5.29
N ASP A 94 9.19 9.35 -5.58
CA ASP A 94 10.49 9.19 -6.24
C ASP A 94 11.62 8.85 -5.24
N ASN A 95 11.35 8.99 -3.94
CA ASN A 95 12.28 8.67 -2.87
C ASN A 95 12.28 7.16 -2.60
N CYS A 96 13.47 6.61 -2.35
CA CYS A 96 13.59 5.22 -1.90
C CYS A 96 12.97 5.11 -0.50
N THR A 97 11.80 4.50 -0.41
CA THR A 97 10.99 4.47 0.81
C THR A 97 10.68 3.02 1.15
N GLY A 98 10.74 2.63 2.42
CA GLY A 98 10.50 1.25 2.84
C GLY A 98 10.35 1.17 4.34
N GLY A 99 10.42 -0.04 4.89
CA GLY A 99 10.42 -0.28 6.33
C GLY A 99 9.66 -1.55 6.68
N ALA A 100 9.26 -1.71 7.93
CA ALA A 100 8.77 -3.01 8.39
C ALA A 100 7.46 -3.44 7.71
N LEU A 101 6.62 -2.50 7.25
CA LEU A 101 5.39 -2.85 6.55
C LEU A 101 5.65 -3.35 5.11
N THR A 102 6.80 -3.02 4.52
CA THR A 102 7.24 -3.54 3.22
C THR A 102 8.28 -4.66 3.36
N ASP A 103 8.27 -5.37 4.50
CA ASP A 103 9.25 -6.42 4.85
C ASP A 103 10.70 -5.95 4.65
N ASP A 104 10.98 -4.74 5.12
CA ASP A 104 12.26 -4.03 4.99
C ASP A 104 12.73 -3.76 3.54
N ASN A 105 11.95 -4.11 2.53
CA ASN A 105 12.22 -3.74 1.14
C ASN A 105 11.94 -2.26 0.92
N TYR A 106 12.69 -1.65 0.01
CA TYR A 106 12.45 -0.29 -0.43
C TYR A 106 11.65 -0.28 -1.73
N PHE A 107 10.89 0.78 -1.98
CA PHE A 107 10.21 0.98 -3.23
C PHE A 107 10.27 2.44 -3.68
N LYS A 108 10.03 2.60 -4.97
CA LYS A 108 9.56 3.83 -5.59
C LYS A 108 8.26 3.52 -6.31
N SER A 109 7.38 4.49 -6.40
CA SER A 109 6.15 4.29 -7.16
C SER A 109 5.74 5.56 -7.88
N SER A 110 5.13 5.39 -9.05
CA SER A 110 4.74 6.48 -9.93
C SER A 110 3.39 6.19 -10.57
N ILE A 111 2.64 7.27 -10.81
CA ILE A 111 1.50 7.26 -11.72
C ILE A 111 1.88 8.15 -12.90
N GLU A 112 2.13 7.55 -14.06
CA GLU A 112 2.39 8.27 -15.30
C GLU A 112 1.08 8.62 -16.03
N ASP A 113 1.18 9.51 -17.04
CA ASP A 113 0.08 10.11 -17.83
C ASP A 113 -1.24 9.29 -17.82
N ILE A 114 -2.28 9.86 -17.20
CA ILE A 114 -3.68 9.37 -17.11
C ILE A 114 -3.76 7.84 -17.24
N GLY A 115 -3.27 7.14 -16.21
CA GLY A 115 -3.73 5.80 -15.89
C GLY A 115 -2.69 4.69 -15.97
N THR A 116 -1.40 4.96 -16.15
CA THR A 116 -0.38 3.91 -15.93
C THR A 116 0.23 4.05 -14.55
N ALA A 117 0.35 2.96 -13.80
CA ALA A 117 1.04 2.95 -12.50
C ALA A 117 2.23 2.01 -12.56
N SER A 118 3.28 2.34 -11.80
CA SER A 118 4.46 1.52 -11.64
C SER A 118 4.88 1.47 -10.18
N ILE A 119 5.26 0.29 -9.71
CA ILE A 119 5.90 0.09 -8.41
C ILE A 119 7.23 -0.60 -8.68
N GLN A 120 8.33 0.08 -8.37
CA GLN A 120 9.67 -0.48 -8.43
C GLN A 120 10.11 -0.86 -7.02
N ILE A 121 10.33 -2.14 -6.78
CA ILE A 121 10.76 -2.71 -5.51
C ILE A 121 12.26 -3.00 -5.58
N PHE A 122 12.98 -2.62 -4.54
CA PHE A 122 14.42 -2.83 -4.36
C PHE A 122 14.64 -3.71 -3.13
N GLN A 123 15.34 -4.83 -3.34
CA GLN A 123 15.67 -5.72 -2.24
C GLN A 123 16.65 -5.07 -1.28
N ASN A 124 16.34 -5.17 0.01
CA ASN A 124 17.23 -4.75 1.06
C ASN A 124 18.13 -5.92 1.50
N LEU A 125 19.34 -5.98 0.95
CA LEU A 125 20.28 -7.08 1.20
C LEU A 125 21.23 -6.82 2.38
N ASP A 126 21.27 -5.59 2.90
CA ASP A 126 22.15 -5.23 4.02
C ASP A 126 21.45 -5.33 5.39
N GLY A 127 20.13 -5.55 5.39
CA GLY A 127 19.32 -5.72 6.59
C GLY A 127 19.08 -4.42 7.35
N SER A 128 19.28 -3.26 6.72
CA SER A 128 19.04 -1.95 7.33
C SER A 128 17.56 -1.54 7.24
N SER A 129 16.83 -1.59 8.35
CA SER A 129 15.37 -1.33 8.41
C SER A 129 14.99 0.17 8.50
N SER A 130 15.75 1.06 7.88
CA SER A 130 15.47 2.50 7.94
C SER A 130 14.46 2.93 6.89
N ALA A 131 13.34 3.53 7.32
CA ALA A 131 12.26 3.94 6.41
C ALA A 131 12.61 5.09 5.44
N ALA A 132 13.80 5.67 5.57
CA ALA A 132 14.27 6.74 4.72
C ALA A 132 15.76 6.57 4.39
N ASP A 133 16.05 6.64 3.09
CA ASP A 133 17.37 6.87 2.50
C ASP A 133 18.39 5.72 2.60
N SER A 134 18.11 4.62 1.88
CA SER A 134 19.16 3.95 1.13
C SER A 134 19.00 4.35 -0.34
N SER A 135 20.05 4.86 -0.99
CA SER A 135 19.99 5.27 -2.39
C SER A 135 19.78 4.05 -3.28
N CYS A 136 18.54 3.54 -3.40
CA CYS A 136 18.14 2.28 -4.05
C CYS A 136 19.28 1.63 -4.88
N SER A 137 20.16 0.87 -4.21
CA SER A 137 21.49 0.52 -4.74
C SER A 137 21.59 -0.93 -5.21
N HIS A 138 20.49 -1.67 -5.14
CA HIS A 138 20.41 -3.10 -5.35
C HIS A 138 19.46 -3.47 -6.49
N ASP A 139 19.45 -4.76 -6.84
CA ASP A 139 18.57 -5.31 -7.86
C ASP A 139 17.11 -4.93 -7.57
N SER A 140 16.41 -4.53 -8.63
CA SER A 140 15.03 -4.07 -8.55
C SER A 140 14.12 -4.84 -9.48
N VAL A 141 12.90 -5.10 -9.04
CA VAL A 141 11.80 -5.56 -9.89
C VAL A 141 10.80 -4.42 -10.05
N THR A 142 10.31 -4.23 -11.27
CA THR A 142 9.25 -3.27 -11.57
C THR A 142 7.97 -4.03 -11.89
N VAL A 143 6.86 -3.58 -11.32
CA VAL A 143 5.52 -4.09 -11.58
C VAL A 143 4.69 -2.93 -12.10
N ASP A 144 4.16 -3.09 -13.30
CA ASP A 144 3.42 -2.04 -14.01
C ASP A 144 1.95 -2.44 -14.17
N ALA A 145 1.07 -1.44 -14.08
CA ALA A 145 -0.33 -1.53 -14.45
C ALA A 145 -0.60 -0.65 -15.68
N ALA A 146 -1.20 -1.26 -16.70
CA ALA A 146 -1.64 -0.54 -17.89
C ALA A 146 -2.91 0.28 -17.60
N LYS A 147 -3.13 1.30 -18.44
CA LYS A 147 -4.29 2.19 -18.35
C LYS A 147 -5.63 1.51 -18.22
N ASP A 148 -5.91 0.55 -19.09
CA ASP A 148 -7.16 -0.18 -19.09
C ASP A 148 -7.30 -1.11 -17.87
N GLN A 149 -6.19 -1.55 -17.28
CA GLN A 149 -6.20 -2.34 -16.05
C GLN A 149 -6.62 -1.49 -14.85
N LEU A 150 -6.09 -0.27 -14.75
CA LEU A 150 -6.45 0.70 -13.70
C LEU A 150 -7.88 1.24 -13.88
N GLU A 151 -8.26 1.69 -15.07
CA GLU A 151 -9.60 2.24 -15.32
C GLU A 151 -10.73 1.23 -15.12
N ARG A 152 -10.46 -0.07 -15.32
CA ARG A 152 -11.48 -1.13 -15.27
C ARG A 152 -11.36 -2.03 -14.05
N HIS A 153 -10.36 -1.81 -13.20
CA HIS A 153 -10.00 -2.70 -12.09
C HIS A 153 -9.98 -4.17 -12.53
N THR A 154 -9.26 -4.44 -13.64
CA THR A 154 -9.28 -5.74 -14.30
C THR A 154 -8.68 -6.80 -13.38
N CYS A 155 -9.39 -7.92 -13.22
CA CYS A 155 -8.92 -9.08 -12.47
C CYS A 155 -7.85 -9.82 -13.29
N LEU A 156 -6.62 -9.90 -12.77
CA LEU A 156 -5.47 -10.49 -13.46
C LEU A 156 -4.86 -11.60 -12.61
N THR A 157 -4.37 -12.66 -13.25
CA THR A 157 -3.64 -13.73 -12.56
C THR A 157 -2.27 -13.25 -12.13
N ILE A 158 -1.88 -13.57 -10.89
CA ILE A 158 -0.51 -13.38 -10.45
C ILE A 158 0.38 -14.35 -11.24
N ASP A 159 1.42 -13.82 -11.87
CA ASP A 159 2.53 -14.64 -12.37
C ASP A 159 3.61 -14.72 -11.28
N SER A 160 4.22 -15.89 -11.13
CA SER A 160 5.40 -16.18 -10.30
C SER A 160 6.58 -15.22 -10.47
N GLY A 161 6.58 -14.37 -11.50
CA GLY A 161 7.55 -13.30 -11.71
C GLY A 161 7.27 -11.99 -10.96
N ILE A 162 6.11 -11.83 -10.31
CA ILE A 162 5.76 -10.59 -9.61
C ILE A 162 6.27 -10.64 -8.16
N ALA A 163 7.45 -10.05 -7.93
CA ALA A 163 8.14 -10.06 -6.64
C ALA A 163 7.38 -9.36 -5.49
N LEU A 164 6.34 -8.55 -5.78
CA LEU A 164 5.54 -7.85 -4.78
C LEU A 164 4.84 -8.80 -3.80
N TYR A 165 4.55 -10.03 -4.21
CA TYR A 165 3.80 -11.01 -3.41
C TYR A 165 4.69 -11.87 -2.51
N ASP A 166 5.99 -11.96 -2.80
CA ASP A 166 6.95 -12.63 -1.91
C ASP A 166 7.13 -11.85 -0.59
N ILE A 167 6.91 -10.52 -0.63
CA ILE A 167 7.09 -9.58 0.49
C ILE A 167 6.04 -9.79 1.59
N TYR A 168 4.80 -10.08 1.22
CA TYR A 168 3.69 -10.11 2.18
C TYR A 168 3.37 -11.53 2.68
N GLY A 169 4.13 -12.53 2.24
CA GLY A 169 4.17 -13.86 2.83
C GLY A 169 2.90 -14.72 2.82
N PRO A 170 1.87 -14.56 1.97
CA PRO A 170 1.02 -15.71 1.73
C PRO A 170 1.85 -16.74 0.96
N GLU A 171 1.72 -18.01 1.32
CA GLU A 171 2.19 -19.09 0.47
C GLU A 171 1.60 -18.85 -0.94
N TYR A 172 2.46 -18.53 -1.92
CA TYR A 172 2.04 -18.37 -3.29
C TYR A 172 1.35 -19.66 -3.72
N TYR A 173 0.08 -19.56 -4.14
CA TYR A 173 -0.64 -20.68 -4.71
C TYR A 173 -1.13 -20.32 -6.10
N ASP A 174 -1.04 -21.32 -6.99
CA ASP A 174 -1.56 -21.23 -8.35
C ASP A 174 -3.05 -20.88 -8.32
N GLY A 175 -3.44 -19.82 -9.04
CA GLY A 175 -4.81 -19.32 -9.10
C GLY A 175 -5.10 -18.04 -8.32
N MET A 176 -4.13 -17.44 -7.62
CA MET A 176 -4.31 -16.11 -7.05
C MET A 176 -4.44 -15.03 -8.14
N THR A 177 -5.26 -14.03 -7.86
CA THR A 177 -5.48 -12.90 -8.76
C THR A 177 -5.36 -11.56 -8.04
N TYR A 178 -5.29 -10.49 -8.82
CA TYR A 178 -5.16 -9.14 -8.30
C TYR A 178 -5.93 -8.09 -9.10
N LYS A 179 -6.09 -6.92 -8.46
CA LYS A 179 -6.60 -5.69 -9.06
C LYS A 179 -5.76 -4.49 -8.62
N TRP A 180 -5.66 -3.51 -9.51
CA TRP A 180 -5.02 -2.22 -9.24
C TRP A 180 -6.05 -1.12 -9.08
N TYR A 181 -5.75 -0.21 -8.17
CA TYR A 181 -6.46 1.02 -7.90
C TYR A 181 -5.44 2.15 -7.72
N SER A 182 -5.87 3.37 -7.95
CA SER A 182 -5.02 4.55 -7.82
C SER A 182 -5.80 5.75 -7.31
N SER A 183 -5.09 6.80 -6.93
CA SER A 183 -5.68 8.11 -6.65
C SER A 183 -6.33 8.80 -7.88
N ASN A 184 -6.13 8.25 -9.09
CA ASN A 184 -6.76 8.75 -10.32
C ASN A 184 -8.11 8.06 -10.62
N ASP A 185 -8.53 7.10 -9.80
CA ASP A 185 -9.78 6.36 -10.02
C ASP A 185 -10.99 7.30 -9.85
N SER A 186 -11.99 7.18 -10.74
CA SER A 186 -13.18 8.04 -10.68
C SER A 186 -13.95 7.90 -9.36
N ASP A 187 -13.88 6.73 -8.73
CA ASP A 187 -14.57 6.45 -7.48
C ASP A 187 -13.92 7.11 -6.27
N ASP A 188 -12.66 7.55 -6.38
CA ASP A 188 -11.98 8.33 -5.33
C ASP A 188 -12.42 9.81 -5.32
N SER A 189 -12.95 10.31 -6.45
CA SER A 189 -13.44 11.69 -6.57
C SER A 189 -14.73 12.00 -5.79
N VAL A 190 -15.37 10.98 -5.20
CA VAL A 190 -16.65 11.13 -4.49
C VAL A 190 -16.49 11.75 -3.08
N GLY A 191 -15.26 11.87 -2.57
CA GLY A 191 -14.95 12.53 -1.29
C GLY A 191 -15.06 14.06 -1.28
N SER A 192 -15.16 14.74 -2.44
CA SER A 192 -15.27 16.20 -2.53
C SER A 192 -16.64 16.65 -3.05
N SER A 193 -17.71 16.25 -2.37
CA SER A 193 -19.06 16.75 -2.64
C SER A 193 -19.79 17.20 -1.37
N TYR A 194 -19.14 18.08 -0.60
CA TYR A 194 -19.84 18.98 0.32
C TYR A 194 -19.44 20.44 0.04
N CYS A 195 -20.17 21.07 -0.87
CA CYS A 195 -20.71 22.41 -0.67
C CYS A 195 -22.03 22.54 -1.43
N THR A 196 -23.09 22.32 -0.67
CA THR A 196 -24.49 22.67 -0.94
C THR A 196 -24.64 24.07 -1.52
N GLY A 197 -25.48 24.21 -2.55
CA GLY A 197 -25.89 25.51 -3.07
C GLY A 197 -26.73 26.32 -2.08
N VAL A 198 -26.49 27.63 -2.07
CA VAL A 198 -27.41 28.77 -1.86
C VAL A 198 -26.59 29.96 -2.44
N HIS A 199 -26.99 30.76 -3.43
CA HIS A 199 -28.19 31.57 -3.57
C HIS A 199 -28.32 32.08 -5.02
#